data_AF-A0A8J8F1U2-F1
#
_entry.id   AF-A0A8J8F1U2-F1
#
_cell.length_a   1.000
_cell.length_b   1.000
_cell.length_c   1.000
_cell.angle_alpha   90.00
_cell.angle_beta   90.00
_cell.angle_gamma   90.00
#
_symmetry.space_group_name_H-M   'P 1'
#
loop_
_entity.id
_entity.type
_entity.pdbx_description
1 polymer ?
#
loop_
_entity_poly.entity_id
_entity_poly.type
_entity_poly.pdbx_seq_one_letter_code
_entity_poly.pdbx_strand_id
1 'polypeptide(L)' 'GESWDYPAPKWILGLYWTAKVLHPELFSDLDIMKEANDFYERFFGISINDVSLVGDIS' A
#
# COMPACT_ATOMS: atom_id res chain seq x y z
N GLY A 1 -13.50 -14.95 -0.60
CA GLY A 1 -12.86 -14.52 -1.84
C GLY A 1 -13.36 -13.13 -2.13
N GLU A 2 -12.45 -12.16 -2.24
CA GLU A 2 -12.83 -10.78 -2.52
C GLU A 2 -13.36 -10.63 -3.96
N SER A 3 -14.37 -9.78 -4.13
CA SER A 3 -15.01 -9.51 -5.42
C SER A 3 -14.10 -8.65 -6.31
N TRP A 4 -14.02 -8.98 -7.59
CA TRP A 4 -13.14 -8.38 -8.61
C TRP A 4 -13.59 -7.00 -9.09
N ASP A 5 -14.80 -6.59 -8.70
CA ASP A 5 -15.46 -5.33 -9.05
C ASP A 5 -15.47 -4.32 -7.88
N TYR A 6 -15.01 -4.72 -6.71
CA TYR A 6 -14.78 -3.80 -5.62
C TYR A 6 -13.47 -3.05 -5.94
N PRO A 7 -13.46 -1.71 -6.04
CA PRO A 7 -12.21 -0.96 -6.01
C PRO A 7 -11.64 -1.16 -4.61
N ALA A 8 -10.97 -2.30 -4.42
CA ALA A 8 -10.33 -2.64 -3.18
C ALA A 8 -9.35 -1.49 -2.95
N PRO A 9 -9.53 -0.71 -1.86
CA PRO A 9 -8.85 0.56 -1.78
C PRO A 9 -7.32 0.38 -1.66
N LYS A 10 -6.86 -0.88 -1.52
CA LYS A 10 -5.50 -1.39 -1.74
C LYS A 10 -4.84 -1.01 -3.08
N TRP A 11 -5.58 -0.65 -4.14
CA TRP A 11 -4.95 -0.20 -5.40
C TRP A 11 -4.02 0.99 -5.15
N ILE A 12 -4.41 1.92 -4.27
CA ILE A 12 -3.62 3.13 -4.01
C ILE A 12 -2.18 2.81 -3.58
N LEU A 13 -1.98 1.73 -2.83
CA LEU A 13 -0.64 1.28 -2.40
C LEU A 13 0.20 0.77 -3.57
N GLY A 14 -0.41 0.02 -4.49
CA GLY A 14 0.25 -0.42 -5.72
C GLY A 14 0.61 0.75 -6.65
N LEU A 15 -0.21 1.80 -6.68
CA LEU A 15 0.09 3.02 -7.43
C LEU A 15 1.25 3.80 -6.80
N TYR A 16 1.30 3.93 -5.47
CA TYR A 16 2.43 4.53 -4.75
C TYR A 16 3.74 3.79 -5.00
N TRP A 17 3.73 2.47 -4.93
CA TRP A 17 4.88 1.64 -5.28
C TRP A 17 5.32 1.85 -6.73
N THR A 18 4.37 1.82 -7.68
CA THR A 18 4.66 2.02 -9.11
C THR A 18 5.27 3.40 -9.35
N ALA A 19 4.73 4.45 -8.72
CA ALA A 19 5.26 5.80 -8.82
C ALA A 19 6.69 5.91 -8.26
N LYS A 20 6.97 5.27 -7.13
CA LYS A 20 8.31 5.22 -6.52
C LYS A 20 9.33 4.47 -7.38
N VAL A 21 8.92 3.36 -8.00
CA VAL A 21 9.77 2.59 -8.92
C VAL A 21 10.13 3.39 -10.17
N LEU A 22 9.17 4.15 -10.72
CA LEU A 22 9.39 4.92 -11.95
C LEU A 22 10.16 6.24 -11.72
N HIS A 23 9.99 6.86 -10.55
CA HIS A 23 10.55 8.18 -10.22
C HIS A 23 11.12 8.22 -8.79
N PRO A 24 12.16 7.42 -8.49
CA PRO A 24 12.69 7.29 -7.13
C PRO A 24 13.21 8.62 -6.56
N GLU A 25 13.68 9.54 -7.40
CA GLU A 25 14.14 10.88 -7.01
C GLU A 25 13.01 11.82 -6.57
N LEU A 26 11.78 11.61 -7.04
CA LEU A 26 10.61 12.42 -6.67
C LEU A 26 9.87 11.84 -5.45
N PHE A 27 10.05 10.54 -5.19
CA PHE A 27 9.38 9.81 -4.11
C PHE A 27 10.39 9.23 -3.10
N SER A 28 11.52 9.90 -2.91
CA SER A 28 12.58 9.45 -2.01
C SER A 28 12.17 9.47 -0.53
N ASP A 29 11.22 10.34 -0.17
CA ASP A 29 10.64 10.51 1.15
C ASP A 29 9.37 9.65 1.37
N LEU A 30 8.88 8.98 0.33
CA LEU A 30 7.69 8.15 0.42
C LEU A 30 7.99 6.83 1.15
N ASP A 31 7.45 6.67 2.35
CA ASP A 31 7.44 5.41 3.09
C ASP A 31 6.13 4.64 2.80
N ILE A 32 6.20 3.72 1.84
CA ILE A 32 5.07 2.91 1.40
C ILE A 32 4.50 2.04 2.55
N MET A 33 5.35 1.59 3.47
CA MET A 33 4.91 0.77 4.61
C MET A 33 4.12 1.60 5.60
N LYS A 34 4.55 2.85 5.83
CA LYS A 34 3.80 3.78 6.66
C LYS A 34 2.44 4.13 6.02
N GLU A 35 2.41 4.46 4.74
CA GLU A 35 1.17 4.76 4.02
C GLU A 35 0.20 3.57 4.02
N ALA A 36 0.74 2.35 3.87
CA ALA A 36 -0.05 1.13 4.00
C ALA A 36 -0.64 0.97 5.41
N ASN A 37 0.16 1.18 6.45
CA ASN A 37 -0.32 1.04 7.83
C ASN A 37 -1.43 2.04 8.14
N ASP A 38 -1.23 3.32 7.82
CA ASP A 38 -2.23 4.38 8.05
C ASP A 38 -3.53 4.08 7.28
N PHE A 39 -3.42 3.51 6.09
CA PHE A 39 -4.56 3.11 5.27
C PHE A 39 -5.35 1.95 5.91
N TYR A 40 -4.68 0.86 6.30
CA TYR A 40 -5.34 -0.29 6.92
C TYR A 40 -5.96 0.06 8.27
N GLU A 41 -5.29 0.89 9.06
CA GLU A 41 -5.82 1.39 10.33
C GLU A 41 -7.08 2.25 10.10
N ARG A 42 -7.02 3.19 9.17
CA ARG A 42 -8.12 4.14 8.93
C ARG A 42 -9.37 3.51 8.32
N PHE A 43 -9.22 2.55 7.39
CA PHE A 43 -10.36 2.00 6.65
C PHE A 43 -10.86 0.66 7.18
N PHE A 44 -10.01 -0.10 7.88
CA PHE A 44 -10.35 -1.44 8.36
C PHE A 44 -10.19 -1.60 9.87
N GLY A 45 -9.52 -0.66 10.56
CA GLY A 45 -9.21 -0.78 11.99
C GLY A 45 -8.24 -1.93 12.30
N ILE A 46 -7.45 -2.36 11.30
CA ILE A 46 -6.53 -3.48 11.40
C ILE A 46 -5.10 -2.94 11.38
N SER A 47 -4.25 -3.46 12.26
CA SER A 47 -2.82 -3.15 12.24
C SER A 47 -2.15 -3.87 11.07
N ILE A 48 -1.21 -3.23 10.38
CA ILE A 48 -0.48 -3.89 9.29
C ILE A 48 0.28 -5.15 9.75
N ASN A 49 0.59 -5.27 11.04
CA ASN A 49 1.20 -6.45 11.63
C ASN A 49 0.30 -7.70 11.56
N ASP A 50 -1.01 -7.51 11.40
CA ASP A 50 -1.99 -8.59 11.24
C ASP A 50 -2.26 -8.90 9.75
N VAL A 51 -1.62 -8.17 8.83
CA VAL A 51 -1.79 -8.30 7.38
C VAL A 51 -0.46 -8.72 6.75
N SER A 52 -0.42 -9.94 6.19
CA SER A 52 0.76 -10.41 5.45
C SER A 52 0.81 -9.73 4.07
N LEU A 53 1.66 -8.72 3.92
CA LEU A 53 1.94 -8.09 2.63
C LEU A 53 2.82 -9.01 1.78
N VAL A 54 2.36 -9.35 0.58
CA VAL A 54 3.13 -10.13 -0.41
C VAL A 54 3.57 -9.19 -1.53
N GLY A 55 4.87 -8.94 -1.64
CA GLY A 55 5.50 -8.12 -2.67
C GLY A 55 6.94 -7.76 -2.27
N ASP A 56 7.86 -7.68 -3.24
CA ASP A 56 9.25 -7.27 -2.98
C ASP A 56 9.29 -5.75 -2.76
N ILE A 57 9.42 -5.34 -1.50
CA ILE A 57 9.41 -3.93 -1.04
C ILE A 57 10.84 -3.49 -0.65
N SER A 58 11.86 -4.31 -0.94
CA SER A 58 13.26 -4.01 -0.62
C SER A 58 13.81 -2.82 -1.39
#